data_AF-A0A6N7M734-F1
#
_entry.id   AF-A0A6N7M734-F1
#
_cell.length_a   1.000
_cell.length_b   1.000
_cell.length_c   1.000
_cell.angle_alpha   90.00
_cell.angle_beta   90.00
_cell.angle_gamma   90.00
#
_symmetry.space_group_name_H-M   'P 1'
#
loop_
_entity.id
_entity.type
_entity.pdbx_description
1 polymer ?
#
loop_
_entity_poly.entity_id
_entity_poly.type
_entity_poly.pdbx_seq_one_letter_code
_entity_poly.pdbx_strand_id
1 'polypeptide(L)'
;MGICTSAILCGIFSGRQNDIQGHGGPLKGNWISGIDFLDELRLGPQDALPKSMDTPSRNKYFMLPLLLGLVGLLFQLQRDKKNFWVTSLLFLMTGIAIVVYLNQYPNQPRERDYAYAGSFYVFTIWIGLGVLAFYDFMKKYIPGSVAATVSGLVWLLLVPGILIGENWDDHDRSGKYFARDIAFNYLNSCAPNAILITNGDNDTFPLWYAQEVEGIRTDVRVVNMMLFNTDWYIEQMTRKAYESEALPLSLPP
;
A
#
# COMPACT_ATOMS: atom_id res chain seq x y z
N MET A 1 16.65 11.55 -10.77
CA MET A 1 16.94 10.88 -9.48
C MET A 1 15.93 11.30 -8.40
N GLY A 2 14.62 11.33 -8.70
CA GLY A 2 13.72 12.24 -7.98
C GLY A 2 12.44 11.69 -7.36
N ILE A 3 12.16 10.37 -7.39
CA ILE A 3 10.84 9.88 -6.92
C ILE A 3 10.91 8.66 -6.00
N CYS A 4 11.97 7.84 -6.02
CA CYS A 4 12.04 6.65 -5.15
C CYS A 4 12.73 6.84 -3.79
N THR A 5 13.50 7.90 -3.54
CA THR A 5 14.36 7.96 -2.33
C THR A 5 14.04 9.10 -1.37
N SER A 6 13.54 10.24 -1.85
CA SER A 6 13.17 11.38 -1.00
C SER A 6 11.75 11.28 -0.42
N ALA A 7 10.95 10.30 -0.83
CA ALA A 7 9.50 10.27 -0.59
C ALA A 7 8.94 8.99 0.06
N ILE A 8 9.75 7.99 0.42
CA ILE A 8 9.20 6.77 1.05
C ILE A 8 8.65 7.10 2.44
N LEU A 9 9.42 7.81 3.28
CA LEU A 9 8.96 8.21 4.62
C LEU A 9 8.13 9.49 4.58
N CYS A 10 8.64 10.53 3.92
CA CYS A 10 7.94 11.82 3.86
C CYS A 10 6.62 11.72 3.11
N GLY A 11 6.50 10.89 2.07
CA GLY A 11 5.25 10.76 1.34
C GLY A 11 4.18 10.04 2.13
N ILE A 12 4.52 8.86 2.67
CA ILE A 12 3.57 7.98 3.34
C ILE A 12 3.08 8.56 4.67
N PHE A 13 3.98 9.22 5.41
CA PHE A 13 3.66 9.71 6.75
C PHE A 13 3.30 11.20 6.82
N SER A 14 3.31 11.93 5.71
CA SER A 14 2.87 13.34 5.66
C SER A 14 1.50 13.53 5.05
N GLY A 15 1.12 12.71 4.06
CA GLY A 15 -0.15 12.80 3.35
C GLY A 15 0.01 12.68 1.84
N ARG A 16 -1.11 12.61 1.11
CA ARG A 16 -1.17 12.35 -0.33
C ARG A 16 -1.89 13.47 -1.07
N GLN A 17 -1.32 13.97 -2.16
CA GLN A 17 -1.95 15.01 -2.98
C GLN A 17 -3.12 14.46 -3.82
N ASN A 18 -2.92 13.28 -4.42
CA ASN A 18 -3.89 12.51 -5.20
C ASN A 18 -3.34 11.11 -5.51
N ASP A 19 -4.20 10.24 -6.04
CA ASP A 19 -3.92 8.88 -6.51
C ASP A 19 -3.48 8.79 -7.97
N ILE A 20 -3.18 9.93 -8.61
CA ILE A 20 -2.75 9.96 -10.00
C ILE A 20 -1.24 9.78 -10.07
N GLN A 21 -0.78 8.83 -10.88
CA GLN A 21 0.64 8.60 -11.10
C GLN A 21 1.35 9.88 -11.59
N GLY A 22 2.44 10.23 -10.90
CA GLY A 22 3.28 11.39 -11.19
C GLY A 22 4.66 11.01 -11.74
N HIS A 23 5.23 11.90 -12.56
CA HIS A 23 6.60 11.79 -13.07
C HIS A 23 7.45 13.02 -12.69
N GLY A 24 7.16 13.63 -11.53
CA GLY A 24 7.90 14.79 -11.00
C GLY A 24 7.28 16.15 -11.33
N GLY A 25 6.05 16.18 -11.84
CA GLY A 25 5.28 17.42 -11.99
C GLY A 25 4.55 17.81 -10.68
N PRO A 26 4.18 19.09 -10.52
CA PRO A 26 3.58 19.59 -9.27
C PRO A 26 2.13 19.15 -9.05
N LEU A 27 1.47 18.55 -10.04
CA LEU A 27 0.03 18.27 -10.02
C LEU A 27 -0.35 16.82 -9.71
N LYS A 28 0.59 15.87 -9.84
CA LYS A 28 0.27 14.42 -9.83
C LYS A 28 1.24 13.68 -8.94
N GLY A 29 0.69 12.84 -8.05
CA GLY A 29 1.46 11.87 -7.26
C GLY A 29 2.44 12.50 -6.28
N ASN A 30 2.21 13.75 -5.84
CA ASN A 30 3.02 14.35 -4.78
C ASN A 30 2.44 14.01 -3.40
N TRP A 31 3.27 14.18 -2.38
CA TRP A 31 2.79 14.23 -1.01
C TRP A 31 2.33 15.64 -0.64
N ILE A 32 1.42 15.74 0.32
CA ILE A 32 0.96 17.00 0.90
C ILE A 32 0.94 16.84 2.43
N SER A 33 1.34 17.86 3.17
CA SER A 33 1.33 17.81 4.63
C SER A 33 0.02 18.30 5.24
N GLY A 34 -0.65 19.25 4.61
CA GLY A 34 -1.71 20.05 5.23
C GLY A 34 -1.19 21.28 5.99
N ILE A 35 0.10 21.61 5.83
CA ILE A 35 0.71 22.82 6.39
C ILE A 35 0.99 23.76 5.22
N ASP A 36 0.19 24.80 5.07
CA ASP A 36 0.15 25.65 3.86
C ASP A 36 1.53 26.16 3.47
N PHE A 37 2.32 26.70 4.41
CA PHE A 37 3.67 27.17 4.13
C PHE A 37 4.60 26.08 3.53
N LEU A 38 4.53 24.83 4.01
CA LEU A 38 5.38 23.75 3.49
C LEU A 38 4.88 23.22 2.14
N ASP A 39 3.57 23.21 1.95
CA ASP A 39 2.95 22.70 0.74
C ASP A 39 3.07 23.71 -0.40
N GLU A 40 2.85 25.00 -0.13
CA GLU A 40 2.94 26.08 -1.10
C GLU A 40 4.34 26.27 -1.67
N LEU A 41 5.38 26.09 -0.85
CA LEU A 41 6.78 26.13 -1.29
C LEU A 41 7.11 25.11 -2.39
N ARG A 42 6.35 24.01 -2.48
CA ARG A 42 6.61 22.91 -3.42
C ARG A 42 5.55 22.80 -4.51
N LEU A 43 4.28 22.98 -4.15
CA LEU A 43 3.12 22.72 -5.01
C LEU A 43 2.44 24.00 -5.49
N GLY A 44 2.86 25.17 -4.99
CA GLY A 44 2.18 26.44 -5.22
C GLY A 44 0.91 26.60 -4.36
N PRO A 45 0.18 27.71 -4.53
CA PRO A 45 -0.98 28.06 -3.69
C PRO A 45 -2.00 26.93 -3.59
N GLN A 46 -2.37 26.55 -2.36
CA GLN A 46 -3.32 25.44 -2.11
C GLN A 46 -4.75 25.93 -1.82
N ASP A 47 -4.93 27.23 -1.54
CA ASP A 47 -6.21 27.81 -1.11
C ASP A 47 -7.24 27.98 -2.24
N ALA A 48 -6.76 28.10 -3.48
CA ALA A 48 -7.57 28.41 -4.66
C ALA A 48 -7.55 27.28 -5.69
N LEU A 49 -7.55 26.02 -5.24
CA LEU A 49 -7.55 24.87 -6.14
C LEU A 49 -8.93 24.66 -6.78
N PRO A 50 -8.98 24.23 -8.06
CA PRO A 50 -10.24 23.85 -8.69
C PRO A 50 -10.83 22.62 -7.99
N LYS A 51 -12.17 22.55 -7.88
CA LYS A 51 -12.88 21.42 -7.24
C LYS A 51 -12.52 20.05 -7.82
N SER A 52 -12.08 19.98 -9.08
CA SER A 52 -11.63 18.73 -9.69
C SER A 52 -10.35 18.14 -9.08
N MET A 53 -9.60 18.92 -8.29
CA MET A 53 -8.41 18.47 -7.56
C MET A 53 -8.72 18.04 -6.12
N ASP A 54 -9.97 18.21 -5.69
CA ASP A 54 -10.46 17.73 -4.41
C ASP A 54 -10.98 16.30 -4.62
N THR A 55 -10.04 15.35 -4.61
CA THR A 55 -10.32 13.92 -4.76
C THR A 55 -10.35 13.25 -3.39
N PRO A 56 -11.12 12.16 -3.18
CA PRO A 56 -11.10 11.39 -1.94
C PRO A 56 -9.68 10.96 -1.53
N SER A 57 -8.79 10.75 -2.51
CA SER A 57 -7.38 10.37 -2.30
C SER A 57 -6.46 11.50 -1.80
N ARG A 58 -7.00 12.69 -1.49
CA ARG A 58 -6.26 13.87 -1.05
C ARG A 58 -6.25 13.95 0.49
N ASN A 59 -5.24 13.33 1.10
CA ASN A 59 -5.22 13.06 2.54
C ASN A 59 -4.12 13.89 3.21
N LYS A 60 -4.38 14.48 4.38
CA LYS A 60 -3.43 15.35 5.11
C LYS A 60 -3.13 14.83 6.51
N TYR A 61 -1.87 14.46 6.79
CA TYR A 61 -1.47 13.89 8.08
C TYR A 61 -0.65 14.84 8.96
N PHE A 62 -0.41 16.08 8.50
CA PHE A 62 0.34 17.12 9.21
C PHE A 62 1.76 16.69 9.63
N MET A 63 2.32 15.69 8.95
CA MET A 63 3.60 15.06 9.29
C MET A 63 3.63 14.46 10.71
N LEU A 64 2.50 14.31 11.39
CA LEU A 64 2.45 13.85 12.78
C LEU A 64 3.04 12.45 12.97
N PRO A 65 2.70 11.44 12.15
CA PRO A 65 3.33 10.12 12.25
C PRO A 65 4.85 10.19 12.01
N LEU A 66 5.29 11.00 11.04
CA LEU A 66 6.70 11.16 10.70
C LEU A 66 7.49 11.77 11.87
N LEU A 67 7.01 12.90 12.39
CA LEU A 67 7.65 13.62 13.48
C LEU A 67 7.70 12.78 14.76
N LEU A 68 6.60 12.09 15.10
CA LEU A 68 6.56 11.23 16.26
C LEU A 68 7.52 10.04 16.13
N GLY A 69 7.61 9.45 14.93
CA GLY A 69 8.59 8.41 14.63
C GLY A 69 10.03 8.89 14.76
N LEU A 70 10.36 10.09 14.27
CA LEU A 70 11.70 10.68 14.43
C LEU A 70 12.05 10.94 15.90
N VAL A 71 11.09 11.43 16.69
CA VAL A 71 11.26 11.60 18.14
C VAL A 71 11.55 10.26 18.81
N GLY A 72 10.81 9.20 18.46
CA GLY A 72 11.03 7.87 19.03
C GLY A 72 12.35 7.24 18.61
N LEU A 73 12.80 7.47 17.37
CA LEU A 73 14.12 7.07 16.89
C LEU A 73 15.23 7.71 17.74
N LEU A 74 15.16 9.02 17.94
CA LEU A 74 16.13 9.75 18.78
C LEU A 74 16.06 9.32 20.25
N PHE A 75 14.86 9.06 20.76
CA PHE A 75 14.64 8.55 22.11
C PHE A 75 15.30 7.18 22.33
N GLN A 76 15.16 6.26 21.36
CA GLN A 76 15.81 4.96 21.40
C GLN A 76 17.34 5.09 21.32
N LEU A 77 17.85 5.94 20.43
CA LEU A 77 19.29 6.17 20.28
C LEU A 77 19.94 6.67 21.58
N GLN A 78 19.23 7.48 22.36
CA GLN A 78 19.75 8.00 23.63
C GLN A 78 19.70 6.97 24.77
N ARG A 79 18.67 6.11 24.82
CA ARG A 79 18.44 5.19 25.94
C ARG A 79 18.98 3.78 25.71
N ASP A 80 18.89 3.27 24.50
CA ASP A 80 19.24 1.89 24.16
C ASP A 80 19.94 1.81 22.80
N LYS A 81 21.23 2.17 22.82
CA LYS A 81 22.09 2.16 21.64
C LYS A 81 22.23 0.76 21.03
N LYS A 82 22.17 -0.30 21.84
CA LYS A 82 22.38 -1.67 21.36
C LYS A 82 21.19 -2.09 20.50
N ASN A 83 19.97 -1.96 21.00
CA ASN A 83 18.77 -2.32 20.24
C ASN A 83 18.44 -1.28 19.16
N PHE A 84 18.87 -0.03 19.31
CA PHE A 84 18.82 0.96 18.25
C PHE A 84 19.53 0.47 16.98
N TRP A 85 20.71 -0.12 17.09
CA TRP A 85 21.41 -0.65 15.91
C TRP A 85 20.67 -1.81 15.25
N VAL A 86 20.08 -2.71 16.04
CA VAL A 86 19.29 -3.84 15.53
C VAL A 86 18.07 -3.35 14.76
N THR A 87 17.30 -2.46 15.36
CA THR A 87 16.09 -1.88 14.74
C THR A 87 16.43 -1.04 13.52
N SER A 88 17.47 -0.19 13.59
CA SER A 88 17.93 0.61 12.45
C SER A 88 18.44 -0.25 11.30
N LEU A 89 19.18 -1.33 11.60
CA LEU A 89 19.64 -2.26 10.58
C LEU A 89 18.44 -2.95 9.91
N LEU A 90 17.44 -3.38 10.68
CA LEU A 90 16.22 -3.97 10.12
C LEU A 90 15.48 -2.97 9.21
N PHE A 91 15.35 -1.71 9.64
CA PHE A 91 14.76 -0.64 8.82
C PHE A 91 15.51 -0.46 7.49
N LEU A 92 16.85 -0.41 7.54
CA LEU A 92 17.68 -0.23 6.35
C LEU A 92 17.61 -1.44 5.41
N MET A 93 17.69 -2.66 5.97
CA MET A 93 17.65 -3.90 5.19
C MET A 93 16.29 -4.15 4.54
N THR A 94 15.20 -3.76 5.20
CA THR A 94 13.83 -3.95 4.70
C THR A 94 13.27 -2.73 3.95
N GLY A 95 14.07 -1.68 3.79
CA GLY A 95 13.71 -0.45 3.08
C GLY A 95 14.72 -0.17 1.96
N ILE A 96 15.72 0.64 2.26
CA ILE A 96 16.71 1.14 1.29
C ILE A 96 17.46 0.00 0.60
N ALA A 97 17.84 -1.06 1.32
CA ALA A 97 18.57 -2.17 0.72
C ALA A 97 17.74 -2.92 -0.32
N ILE A 98 16.41 -3.04 -0.14
CA ILE A 98 15.50 -3.61 -1.13
C ILE A 98 15.46 -2.75 -2.40
N VAL A 99 15.45 -1.41 -2.27
CA VAL A 99 15.52 -0.50 -3.42
C VAL A 99 16.76 -0.76 -4.27
N VAL A 100 17.92 -0.88 -3.60
CA VAL A 100 19.21 -1.14 -4.25
C VAL A 100 19.24 -2.54 -4.87
N TYR A 101 18.82 -3.55 -4.11
CA TYR A 101 18.84 -4.94 -4.53
C TYR A 101 17.94 -5.22 -5.73
N LEU A 102 16.70 -4.72 -5.69
CA LEU A 102 15.75 -4.90 -6.79
C LEU A 102 16.07 -4.03 -8.00
N ASN A 103 16.98 -3.05 -7.85
CA ASN A 103 17.35 -2.08 -8.89
C ASN A 103 16.12 -1.58 -9.67
N GLN A 104 15.11 -1.12 -8.93
CA GLN A 104 13.80 -0.83 -9.50
C GLN A 104 13.91 0.26 -10.57
N TYR A 105 13.42 -0.05 -11.77
CA TYR A 105 13.38 0.93 -12.86
C TYR A 105 12.48 2.11 -12.47
N PRO A 106 12.89 3.36 -12.75
CA PRO A 106 12.07 4.54 -12.45
C PRO A 106 10.75 4.52 -13.22
N ASN A 107 9.73 5.21 -12.70
CA ASN A 107 8.42 5.41 -13.34
C ASN A 107 7.59 4.14 -13.55
N GLN A 108 7.55 3.25 -12.56
CA GLN A 108 6.65 2.10 -12.61
C GLN A 108 5.18 2.54 -12.57
N PRO A 109 4.27 1.81 -13.26
CA PRO A 109 2.84 2.15 -13.36
C PRO A 109 2.08 2.08 -12.03
N ARG A 110 2.74 1.59 -10.97
CA ARG A 110 2.17 1.49 -9.63
C ARG A 110 3.27 1.60 -8.58
N GLU A 111 2.90 2.16 -7.43
CA GLU A 111 3.71 2.13 -6.21
C GLU A 111 3.85 0.68 -5.73
N ARG A 112 5.02 0.33 -5.21
CA ARG A 112 5.32 -1.02 -4.68
C ARG A 112 5.57 -1.01 -3.18
N ASP A 113 4.73 -0.26 -2.47
CA ASP A 113 4.91 -0.01 -1.04
C ASP A 113 4.90 -1.32 -0.21
N TYR A 114 4.19 -2.34 -0.70
CA TYR A 114 4.19 -3.68 -0.12
C TYR A 114 5.58 -4.32 -0.04
N ALA A 115 6.52 -3.98 -0.95
CA ALA A 115 7.89 -4.45 -0.89
C ALA A 115 8.66 -3.86 0.32
N TYR A 116 8.18 -2.75 0.87
CA TYR A 116 8.79 -2.02 1.97
C TYR A 116 8.01 -2.15 3.28
N ALA A 117 7.01 -3.04 3.35
CA ALA A 117 6.17 -3.25 4.53
C ALA A 117 7.00 -3.51 5.81
N GLY A 118 8.13 -4.24 5.68
CA GLY A 118 9.05 -4.44 6.79
C GLY A 118 9.60 -3.14 7.38
N SER A 119 10.00 -2.20 6.53
CA SER A 119 10.51 -0.89 6.98
C SER A 119 9.41 -0.04 7.62
N PHE A 120 8.17 -0.15 7.16
CA PHE A 120 7.03 0.52 7.78
C PHE A 120 6.76 -0.01 9.17
N TYR A 121 6.77 -1.33 9.37
CA TYR A 121 6.63 -1.92 10.70
C TYR A 121 7.72 -1.43 11.66
N VAL A 122 8.98 -1.36 11.21
CA VAL A 122 10.04 -0.81 12.06
C VAL A 122 9.79 0.66 12.38
N PHE A 123 9.33 1.46 11.41
CA PHE A 123 9.01 2.87 11.66
C PHE A 123 7.85 3.01 12.67
N THR A 124 6.84 2.15 12.64
CA THR A 124 5.76 2.15 13.64
C THR A 124 6.25 1.82 15.06
N ILE A 125 7.31 1.01 15.21
CA ILE A 125 7.96 0.80 16.51
C ILE A 125 8.50 2.14 17.02
N TRP A 126 9.19 2.90 16.17
CA TRP A 126 9.66 4.24 16.55
C TRP A 126 8.52 5.20 16.85
N ILE A 127 7.40 5.17 16.12
CA ILE A 127 6.20 5.96 16.48
C ILE A 127 5.75 5.62 17.92
N GLY A 128 5.67 4.33 18.27
CA GLY A 128 5.35 3.89 19.64
C GLY A 128 6.35 4.36 20.68
N LEU A 129 7.66 4.31 20.38
CA LEU A 129 8.70 4.89 21.24
C LEU A 129 8.60 6.41 21.35
N GLY A 130 8.09 7.09 20.32
CA GLY A 130 7.79 8.53 20.35
C GLY A 130 6.70 8.86 21.37
N VAL A 131 5.66 8.03 21.47
CA VAL A 131 4.64 8.15 22.53
C VAL A 131 5.26 7.98 23.92
N LEU A 132 6.16 7.02 24.08
CA LEU A 132 6.90 6.83 25.34
C LEU A 132 7.81 8.02 25.67
N ALA A 133 8.46 8.61 24.67
CA ALA A 133 9.25 9.82 24.84
C ALA A 133 8.41 10.99 25.36
N PHE A 134 7.20 11.15 24.81
CA PHE A 134 6.25 12.16 25.23
C PHE A 134 5.74 11.89 26.67
N TYR A 135 5.44 10.64 27.01
CA TYR A 135 5.13 10.23 28.38
C TYR A 135 6.24 10.59 29.38
N ASP A 136 7.50 10.23 29.07
CA ASP A 136 8.65 10.52 29.94
C ASP A 136 8.88 12.02 30.13
N PHE A 137 8.53 12.83 29.12
CA PHE A 137 8.53 14.28 29.23
C PHE A 137 7.41 14.78 30.15
N MET A 138 6.16 14.35 29.92
CA MET A 138 4.99 14.79 30.69
C MET A 138 5.06 14.39 32.16
N LYS A 139 5.59 13.19 32.47
CA LYS A 139 5.75 12.68 33.84
C LYS A 139 6.59 13.61 34.73
N LYS A 140 7.41 14.50 34.15
CA LYS A 140 8.17 15.51 34.91
C LYS A 140 7.28 16.58 35.55
N TYR A 141 6.07 16.78 35.02
CA TYR A 141 5.17 17.86 35.40
C TYR A 141 3.85 17.37 36.01
N ILE A 142 3.41 16.15 35.69
CA ILE A 142 2.14 15.58 36.15
C ILE A 142 2.30 14.13 36.66
N PRO A 143 1.35 13.59 37.46
CA PRO A 143 1.42 12.23 37.95
C PRO A 143 1.57 11.21 36.82
N GLY A 144 2.36 10.16 37.03
CA GLY A 144 2.71 9.19 35.99
C GLY A 144 1.49 8.49 35.37
N SER A 145 0.46 8.15 36.15
CA SER A 145 -0.78 7.58 35.63
C SER A 145 -1.48 8.54 34.66
N VAL A 146 -1.59 9.81 35.03
CA VAL A 146 -2.19 10.86 34.20
C VAL A 146 -1.35 11.10 32.94
N ALA A 147 -0.02 11.17 33.08
CA ALA A 147 0.89 11.29 31.93
C ALA A 147 0.70 10.13 30.94
N ALA A 148 0.60 8.89 31.42
CA ALA A 148 0.43 7.73 30.56
C ALA A 148 -0.90 7.78 29.80
N THR A 149 -2.00 8.11 30.50
CA THR A 149 -3.33 8.24 29.89
C THR A 149 -3.36 9.36 28.85
N VAL A 150 -2.83 10.54 29.19
CA VAL A 150 -2.81 11.69 28.28
C VAL A 150 -1.96 11.39 27.05
N SER A 151 -0.74 10.89 27.22
CA SER A 151 0.14 10.54 26.10
C SER A 151 -0.48 9.50 25.19
N GLY A 152 -1.11 8.46 25.76
CA GLY A 152 -1.77 7.41 25.00
C GLY A 152 -2.95 7.95 24.19
N LEU A 153 -3.89 8.66 24.83
CA LEU A 153 -5.09 9.16 24.17
C LEU A 153 -4.79 10.24 23.12
N VAL A 154 -3.92 11.19 23.44
CA VAL A 154 -3.55 12.28 22.52
C VAL A 154 -2.96 11.71 21.24
N TRP A 155 -1.95 10.84 21.37
CA TRP A 155 -1.28 10.30 20.18
C TRP A 155 -2.09 9.22 19.46
N LEU A 156 -3.00 8.53 20.14
CA LEU A 156 -3.97 7.65 19.49
C LEU A 156 -4.95 8.44 18.61
N LEU A 157 -5.41 9.61 19.06
CA LEU A 157 -6.31 10.45 18.26
C LEU A 157 -5.56 11.16 17.13
N LEU A 158 -4.37 11.70 17.41
CA LEU A 158 -3.62 12.51 16.44
C LEU A 158 -2.92 11.70 15.36
N VAL A 159 -2.54 10.44 15.61
CA VAL A 159 -1.83 9.63 14.60
C VAL A 159 -2.79 8.65 13.93
N PRO A 160 -3.19 7.52 14.55
CA PRO A 160 -4.11 6.60 13.89
C PRO A 160 -5.52 7.18 13.72
N GLY A 161 -6.00 8.06 14.60
CA GLY A 161 -7.30 8.70 14.44
C GLY A 161 -7.39 9.58 13.17
N ILE A 162 -6.39 10.42 12.92
CA ILE A 162 -6.32 11.21 11.67
C ILE A 162 -6.14 10.29 10.46
N LEU A 163 -5.25 9.29 10.54
CA LEU A 163 -5.07 8.33 9.44
C LEU A 163 -6.39 7.63 9.09
N ILE A 164 -7.19 7.20 10.07
CA ILE A 164 -8.50 6.59 9.82
C ILE A 164 -9.45 7.62 9.21
N GLY A 165 -9.56 8.81 9.78
CA GLY A 165 -10.48 9.85 9.32
C GLY A 165 -10.22 10.30 7.88
N GLU A 166 -8.95 10.45 7.52
CA GLU A 166 -8.52 10.91 6.20
C GLU A 166 -8.45 9.80 5.14
N ASN A 167 -8.48 8.52 5.53
CA ASN A 167 -8.37 7.40 4.57
C ASN A 167 -9.60 6.49 4.53
N TRP A 168 -10.69 6.85 5.20
CA TRP A 168 -11.84 5.94 5.28
C TRP A 168 -12.59 5.86 3.94
N ASP A 169 -12.81 7.00 3.30
CA ASP A 169 -13.59 7.12 2.07
C ASP A 169 -12.80 6.67 0.82
N ASP A 170 -11.49 6.92 0.76
CA ASP A 170 -10.64 6.48 -0.36
C ASP A 170 -10.30 4.98 -0.32
N HIS A 171 -10.34 4.35 0.87
CA HIS A 171 -10.15 2.91 1.04
C HIS A 171 -11.45 2.11 0.97
N ASP A 172 -12.62 2.75 0.96
CA ASP A 172 -13.87 2.04 0.72
C ASP A 172 -13.90 1.51 -0.73
N ARG A 173 -13.99 0.18 -0.83
CA ARG A 173 -14.12 -0.53 -2.11
C ARG A 173 -15.44 -1.28 -2.24
N SER A 174 -16.40 -1.04 -1.35
CA SER A 174 -17.71 -1.70 -1.33
C SER A 174 -18.45 -1.58 -2.66
N GLY A 175 -18.34 -0.44 -3.35
CA GLY A 175 -18.97 -0.20 -4.65
C GLY A 175 -18.18 -0.64 -5.89
N LYS A 176 -17.00 -1.28 -5.74
CA LYS A 176 -16.10 -1.59 -6.86
C LYS A 176 -16.37 -2.97 -7.45
N TYR A 177 -17.41 -3.08 -8.27
CA TYR A 177 -17.82 -4.35 -8.91
C TYR A 177 -17.25 -4.59 -10.31
N PHE A 178 -16.63 -3.60 -10.93
CA PHE A 178 -16.22 -3.65 -12.35
C PHE A 178 -15.46 -4.92 -12.75
N ALA A 179 -14.43 -5.31 -11.99
CA ALA A 179 -13.64 -6.50 -12.30
C ALA A 179 -14.47 -7.79 -12.20
N ARG A 180 -15.29 -7.89 -11.14
CA ARG A 180 -16.18 -9.03 -10.89
C ARG A 180 -17.28 -9.13 -11.95
N ASP A 181 -17.89 -8.02 -12.33
CA ASP A 181 -18.98 -8.00 -13.32
C ASP A 181 -18.47 -8.28 -14.73
N ILE A 182 -17.28 -7.81 -15.09
CA ILE A 182 -16.61 -8.22 -16.34
C ILE A 182 -16.36 -9.72 -16.36
N ALA A 183 -15.83 -10.29 -15.27
CA ALA A 183 -15.59 -11.71 -15.17
C ALA A 183 -16.89 -12.52 -15.34
N PHE A 184 -17.96 -12.11 -14.64
CA PHE A 184 -19.28 -12.71 -14.78
C PHE A 184 -19.76 -12.68 -16.23
N ASN A 185 -19.66 -11.54 -16.91
CA ASN A 185 -20.11 -11.38 -18.29
C ASN A 185 -19.28 -12.21 -19.28
N TYR A 186 -17.96 -12.25 -19.10
CA TYR A 186 -17.06 -13.05 -19.95
C TYR A 186 -17.39 -14.53 -19.85
N LEU A 187 -17.47 -15.05 -18.62
CA LEU A 187 -17.78 -16.45 -18.37
C LEU A 187 -19.16 -16.84 -18.90
N ASN A 188 -20.19 -16.03 -18.63
CA ASN A 188 -21.56 -16.34 -19.06
C ASN A 188 -21.77 -16.22 -20.57
N SER A 189 -20.94 -15.45 -21.27
CA SER A 189 -20.99 -15.35 -22.73
C SER A 189 -20.30 -16.52 -23.44
N CYS A 190 -19.54 -17.35 -22.72
CA CYS A 190 -18.87 -18.51 -23.28
C CYS A 190 -19.85 -19.67 -23.53
N ALA A 191 -19.62 -20.43 -24.60
CA ALA A 191 -20.29 -21.71 -24.83
C ALA A 191 -20.02 -22.70 -23.67
N PRO A 192 -20.89 -23.71 -23.44
CA PRO A 192 -20.62 -24.74 -22.43
C PRO A 192 -19.28 -25.44 -22.66
N ASN A 193 -18.50 -25.64 -21.59
CA ASN A 193 -17.16 -26.26 -21.60
C ASN A 193 -16.12 -25.53 -22.48
N ALA A 194 -16.32 -24.24 -22.76
CA ALA A 194 -15.38 -23.47 -23.56
C ALA A 194 -14.01 -23.30 -22.87
N ILE A 195 -12.98 -23.06 -23.68
CA ILE A 195 -11.65 -22.63 -23.21
C ILE A 195 -11.56 -21.12 -23.43
N LEU A 196 -11.48 -20.36 -22.34
CA LEU A 196 -11.31 -18.93 -22.35
C LEU A 196 -9.83 -18.58 -22.16
N ILE A 197 -9.22 -18.06 -23.22
CA ILE A 197 -7.81 -17.65 -23.22
C ILE A 197 -7.71 -16.19 -22.77
N THR A 198 -6.84 -15.94 -21.81
CA THR A 198 -6.61 -14.61 -21.19
C THR A 198 -5.14 -14.23 -21.26
N ASN A 199 -4.85 -12.94 -21.09
CA ASN A 199 -3.50 -12.40 -21.17
C ASN A 199 -3.21 -11.43 -20.03
N GLY A 200 -2.68 -11.94 -18.92
CA GLY A 200 -2.37 -11.09 -17.78
C GLY A 200 -3.21 -11.35 -16.55
N ASP A 201 -2.67 -10.89 -15.43
CA ASP A 201 -3.29 -10.98 -14.11
C ASP A 201 -4.64 -10.27 -14.07
N ASN A 202 -4.75 -9.09 -14.69
CA ASN A 202 -5.97 -8.27 -14.68
C ASN A 202 -7.15 -8.94 -15.40
N ASP A 203 -6.88 -9.73 -16.43
CA ASP A 203 -7.91 -10.45 -17.18
C ASP A 203 -8.24 -11.80 -16.53
N THR A 204 -7.24 -12.43 -15.90
CA THR A 204 -7.34 -13.80 -15.38
C THR A 204 -7.91 -13.84 -13.97
N PHE A 205 -7.39 -13.03 -13.05
CA PHE A 205 -7.70 -13.13 -11.63
C PHE A 205 -9.18 -12.86 -11.31
N PRO A 206 -9.85 -11.89 -11.95
CA PRO A 206 -11.29 -11.72 -11.74
C PRO A 206 -12.11 -12.96 -12.16
N LEU A 207 -11.70 -13.66 -13.21
CA LEU A 207 -12.36 -14.90 -13.66
C LEU A 207 -12.14 -16.02 -12.65
N TRP A 208 -10.92 -16.21 -12.18
CA TRP A 208 -10.63 -17.21 -11.14
C TRP A 208 -11.37 -16.92 -9.84
N TYR A 209 -11.46 -15.66 -9.43
CA TYR A 209 -12.30 -15.27 -8.29
C TYR A 209 -13.76 -15.66 -8.51
N ALA A 210 -14.33 -15.31 -9.67
CA ALA A 210 -15.73 -15.65 -9.99
C ALA A 210 -15.97 -17.17 -9.99
N GLN A 211 -14.99 -17.97 -10.37
CA GLN A 211 -15.08 -19.44 -10.35
C GLN A 211 -14.87 -20.03 -8.95
N GLU A 212 -13.76 -19.70 -8.28
CA GLU A 212 -13.37 -20.28 -6.99
C GLU A 212 -14.26 -19.82 -5.83
N VAL A 213 -14.67 -18.55 -5.83
CA VAL A 213 -15.40 -17.95 -4.71
C VAL A 213 -16.90 -17.90 -4.98
N GLU A 214 -17.30 -17.43 -6.17
CA GLU A 214 -18.71 -17.25 -6.51
C GLU A 214 -19.33 -18.47 -7.23
N GLY A 215 -18.53 -19.46 -7.65
CA GLY A 215 -19.02 -20.69 -8.29
C GLY A 215 -19.62 -20.47 -9.68
N ILE A 216 -19.27 -19.38 -10.37
CA ILE A 216 -19.86 -19.02 -11.66
C ILE A 216 -19.16 -19.77 -12.80
N ARG A 217 -19.93 -20.51 -13.62
CA ARG A 217 -19.45 -21.13 -14.88
C ARG A 217 -18.13 -21.89 -14.69
N THR A 218 -18.11 -22.78 -13.71
CA THR A 218 -16.97 -23.65 -13.39
C THR A 218 -16.72 -24.72 -14.46
N ASP A 219 -17.58 -24.80 -15.49
CA ASP A 219 -17.40 -25.59 -16.71
C ASP A 219 -16.38 -24.97 -17.68
N VAL A 220 -16.25 -23.63 -17.69
CA VAL A 220 -15.35 -22.90 -18.60
C VAL A 220 -13.91 -23.01 -18.12
N ARG A 221 -12.99 -23.42 -19.00
CA ARG A 221 -11.56 -23.48 -18.68
C ARG A 221 -10.89 -22.13 -18.92
N VAL A 222 -10.45 -21.46 -17.87
CA VAL A 222 -9.66 -20.21 -17.99
C VAL A 222 -8.17 -20.53 -18.11
N VAL A 223 -7.55 -20.12 -19.21
CA VAL A 223 -6.11 -20.32 -19.50
C VAL A 223 -5.43 -18.97 -19.63
N ASN A 224 -4.45 -18.70 -18.76
CA ASN A 224 -3.60 -17.51 -18.86
C ASN A 224 -2.40 -17.82 -19.74
N MET A 225 -2.29 -17.14 -20.89
CA MET A 225 -1.21 -17.34 -21.86
C MET A 225 0.18 -17.08 -21.30
N MET A 226 0.31 -16.14 -20.36
CA MET A 226 1.61 -15.80 -19.75
C MET A 226 2.07 -16.82 -18.70
N LEU A 227 1.17 -17.69 -18.23
CA LEU A 227 1.51 -18.81 -17.35
C LEU A 227 1.65 -20.11 -18.14
N PHE A 228 0.98 -20.22 -19.29
CA PHE A 228 1.01 -21.39 -20.18
C PHE A 228 2.35 -21.65 -20.88
N ASN A 229 3.36 -20.84 -20.58
CA ASN A 229 4.77 -21.07 -20.91
C ASN A 229 5.55 -21.76 -19.77
N THR A 230 4.90 -22.16 -18.68
CA THR A 230 5.54 -22.81 -17.52
C THR A 230 5.04 -24.23 -17.33
N ASP A 231 5.97 -25.15 -17.06
CA ASP A 231 5.74 -26.59 -16.90
C ASP A 231 4.64 -26.89 -15.89
N TRP A 232 4.68 -26.23 -14.73
CA TRP A 232 3.70 -26.43 -13.65
C TRP A 232 2.28 -26.03 -14.05
N TYR A 233 2.11 -24.98 -14.86
CA TYR A 233 0.79 -24.52 -15.29
C TYR A 233 0.26 -25.39 -16.43
N ILE A 234 1.14 -25.84 -17.34
CA ILE A 234 0.79 -26.83 -18.36
C ILE A 234 0.29 -28.11 -17.68
N GLU A 235 1.01 -28.60 -16.66
CA GLU A 235 0.59 -29.76 -15.87
C GLU A 235 -0.75 -29.51 -15.16
N GLN A 236 -1.00 -28.30 -14.67
CA GLN A 236 -2.30 -27.96 -14.08
C GLN A 236 -3.44 -28.03 -15.10
N MET A 237 -3.19 -27.66 -16.36
CA MET A 237 -4.20 -27.69 -17.42
C MET A 237 -4.55 -29.11 -17.91
N THR A 238 -3.67 -30.10 -17.70
CA THR A 238 -3.95 -31.51 -18.01
C THR A 238 -4.75 -32.22 -16.91
N ARG A 239 -5.14 -31.49 -15.86
CA ARG A 239 -5.98 -32.00 -14.77
C ARG A 239 -7.38 -31.41 -14.86
N LYS A 240 -8.37 -32.20 -14.42
CA LYS A 240 -9.74 -31.71 -14.22
C LYS A 240 -9.73 -30.57 -13.19
N ALA A 241 -10.42 -29.47 -13.49
CA ALA A 241 -10.63 -28.37 -12.55
C ALA A 241 -12.11 -28.07 -12.47
N TYR A 242 -12.68 -28.25 -11.27
CA TYR A 242 -14.12 -28.17 -11.03
C TYR A 242 -14.91 -29.07 -12.01
N GLU A 243 -15.81 -28.48 -12.81
CA GLU A 243 -16.60 -29.17 -13.84
C GLU A 243 -15.88 -29.26 -15.19
N SER A 244 -14.85 -28.44 -15.41
CA SER A 244 -14.05 -28.45 -16.63
C SER A 244 -13.14 -29.67 -16.70
N GLU A 245 -13.30 -30.49 -17.74
CA GLU A 245 -12.43 -31.63 -18.01
C GLU A 245 -10.98 -31.20 -18.32
N ALA A 246 -10.05 -32.15 -18.22
CA ALA A 246 -8.65 -31.93 -18.58
C ALA A 246 -8.52 -31.44 -20.02
N LEU A 247 -7.62 -30.48 -20.27
CA LEU A 247 -7.36 -30.04 -21.63
C LEU A 247 -6.66 -31.13 -22.44
N PRO A 248 -7.02 -31.32 -23.73
CA PRO A 248 -6.41 -32.33 -24.60
C PRO A 248 -5.04 -31.87 -25.10
N LEU A 249 -4.10 -31.68 -24.17
CA LEU A 249 -2.73 -31.25 -24.47
C LEU A 249 -1.85 -32.46 -24.75
N SER A 250 -1.07 -32.40 -25.82
CA SER A 250 -0.06 -33.41 -26.16
C SER A 250 1.36 -33.02 -25.74
N LEU A 251 1.52 -31.84 -25.13
CA LEU A 251 2.80 -31.35 -24.66
C LEU A 251 3.18 -32.10 -23.37
N PRO A 252 4.39 -32.70 -23.31
CA PRO A 252 4.88 -33.25 -22.06
C PRO A 252 5.08 -32.11 -21.04
N PRO A 253 4.90 -32.39 -19.73
CA PRO A 253 5.21 -31.44 -18.68
C PRO A 253 6.70 -31.11 -18.63
#